data_AF-A0AA42CIJ6-F1
#
_entry.id   AF-A0AA42CIJ6-F1
#
_cell.length_a   1.000
_cell.length_b   1.000
_cell.length_c   1.000
_cell.angle_alpha   90.00
_cell.angle_beta   90.00
_cell.angle_gamma   90.00
#
_symmetry.space_group_name_H-M   'P 1'
#
loop_
_entity.id
_entity.type
_entity.pdbx_description
1 polymer ?
#
loop_
_entity_poly.entity_id
_entity_poly.type
_entity_poly.pdbx_seq_one_letter_code
_entity_poly.pdbx_strand_id
1 'polypeptide(L)'
;MNGIYGTETITLPVGLLTALATSDLRMAVYGLRALYGVVRFLHLIGMAGFIGMVVILDLRGLGLFPAASLDPIRARLALVLRAAFWLTIATGIALFLYDPLGIGLHSMFLPKLLLVVLGYLHARVVQRHPAIRAVAARRRAAAFASLAVWLLVVGASTWNHVERPVKITAALRASTVGKE
;
A
#
# COMPACT_ATOMS: atom_id res chain seq x y z
N MET A 1 -5.49 -9.53 -23.00
CA MET A 1 -6.12 -8.21 -22.85
C MET A 1 -5.01 -7.19 -22.59
N ASN A 2 -4.21 -6.90 -23.62
CA ASN A 2 -3.05 -6.02 -23.48
C ASN A 2 -3.51 -4.58 -23.73
N GLY A 3 -3.06 -3.63 -22.91
CA GLY A 3 -3.27 -2.19 -23.15
C GLY A 3 -4.50 -1.53 -22.49
N ILE A 4 -5.20 -2.19 -21.57
CA ILE A 4 -6.31 -1.54 -20.81
C ILE A 4 -5.78 -0.70 -19.64
N TYR A 5 -4.75 -1.20 -18.95
CA TYR A 5 -4.00 -0.54 -17.87
C TYR A 5 -2.52 -0.50 -18.29
N GLY A 6 -1.78 0.54 -17.89
CA GLY A 6 -0.46 0.91 -18.40
C GLY A 6 0.65 -0.13 -18.19
N THR A 7 1.67 -0.05 -19.05
CA THR A 7 2.94 -0.81 -19.13
C THR A 7 2.92 -2.31 -18.81
N GLU A 8 3.32 -3.12 -19.80
CA GLU A 8 3.20 -4.58 -19.86
C GLU A 8 3.95 -5.42 -18.80
N THR A 9 4.58 -4.83 -17.79
CA THR A 9 5.77 -5.49 -17.22
C THR A 9 5.60 -6.14 -15.85
N ILE A 10 4.71 -5.70 -14.94
CA ILE A 10 4.59 -6.30 -13.58
C ILE A 10 3.15 -6.19 -13.01
N THR A 11 2.25 -7.10 -13.39
CA THR A 11 0.90 -7.22 -12.78
C THR A 11 0.71 -8.58 -12.11
N LEU A 12 -0.36 -8.72 -11.31
CA LEU A 12 -0.76 -10.05 -10.84
C LEU A 12 -1.13 -10.96 -12.02
N PRO A 13 -0.89 -12.29 -11.92
CA PRO A 13 -1.28 -13.22 -12.96
C PRO A 13 -2.78 -13.15 -13.24
N VAL A 14 -3.17 -12.99 -14.50
CA VAL A 14 -4.59 -12.86 -14.89
C VAL A 14 -5.40 -14.06 -14.43
N GLY A 15 -4.85 -15.29 -14.51
CA GLY A 15 -5.53 -16.49 -14.02
C GLY A 15 -5.88 -16.42 -12.53
N LEU A 16 -4.98 -15.87 -11.70
CA LEU A 16 -5.24 -15.66 -10.27
C LEU A 16 -6.34 -14.61 -10.05
N LEU A 17 -6.28 -13.49 -10.78
CA LEU A 17 -7.29 -12.43 -10.66
C LEU A 17 -8.67 -12.92 -11.10
N THR A 18 -8.74 -13.70 -12.18
CA THR A 18 -9.99 -14.32 -12.65
C THR A 18 -10.52 -15.31 -11.62
N ALA A 19 -9.67 -16.19 -11.07
CA ALA A 19 -10.08 -17.14 -10.04
C ALA A 19 -10.62 -16.44 -8.78
N LEU A 20 -9.97 -15.35 -8.35
CA LEU A 20 -10.47 -14.51 -7.26
C LEU A 20 -11.79 -13.83 -7.64
N ALA A 21 -11.90 -13.31 -8.86
CA ALA A 21 -13.08 -12.62 -9.36
C ALA A 21 -14.32 -13.52 -9.53
N THR A 22 -14.14 -14.83 -9.66
CA THR A 22 -15.25 -15.80 -9.73
C THR A 22 -15.45 -16.59 -8.43
N SER A 23 -14.69 -16.29 -7.37
CA SER A 23 -14.76 -17.01 -6.09
C SER A 23 -15.96 -16.61 -5.23
N ASP A 24 -16.44 -17.55 -4.42
CA ASP A 24 -17.48 -17.31 -3.39
C ASP A 24 -17.05 -16.26 -2.37
N LEU A 25 -15.75 -16.22 -2.04
CA LEU A 25 -15.19 -15.20 -1.15
C LEU A 25 -15.43 -13.80 -1.68
N ARG A 26 -15.16 -13.56 -2.97
CA ARG A 26 -15.43 -12.26 -3.61
C ARG A 26 -16.92 -11.95 -3.60
N MET A 27 -17.78 -12.94 -3.85
CA MET A 27 -19.23 -12.74 -3.80
C MET A 27 -19.70 -12.35 -2.39
N ALA A 28 -19.16 -12.97 -1.34
CA ALA A 28 -19.44 -12.60 0.05
C ALA A 28 -18.99 -11.17 0.36
N VAL A 29 -17.77 -10.79 -0.03
CA VAL A 29 -17.26 -9.41 0.15
C VAL A 29 -18.08 -8.41 -0.66
N TYR A 30 -18.47 -8.74 -1.89
CA TYR A 30 -19.29 -7.88 -2.74
C TYR A 30 -20.71 -7.68 -2.16
N GLY A 31 -21.27 -8.69 -1.47
CA GLY A 31 -22.52 -8.56 -0.71
C GLY A 31 -22.48 -7.49 0.38
N LEU A 32 -21.28 -7.16 0.89
CA LEU A 32 -21.05 -6.09 1.87
C LEU A 32 -20.88 -4.70 1.22
N ARG A 33 -21.34 -4.50 -0.02
CA ARG A 33 -21.21 -3.24 -0.77
C ARG A 33 -21.66 -2.00 0.01
N ALA A 34 -22.71 -2.10 0.84
CA ALA A 34 -23.17 -0.99 1.67
C ALA A 34 -22.09 -0.49 2.65
N LEU A 35 -21.18 -1.39 3.08
CA LEU A 35 -20.06 -1.08 3.97
C LEU A 35 -18.80 -0.64 3.23
N TYR A 36 -18.79 -0.63 1.90
CA TYR A 36 -17.60 -0.29 1.12
C TYR A 36 -17.00 1.07 1.50
N GLY A 37 -17.85 2.08 1.70
CA GLY A 37 -17.43 3.41 2.15
C GLY A 37 -16.78 3.38 3.53
N VAL A 38 -17.33 2.59 4.46
CA VAL A 38 -16.79 2.40 5.82
C VAL A 38 -15.43 1.69 5.76
N VAL A 39 -15.31 0.61 4.98
CA VAL A 39 -14.04 -0.12 4.81
C VAL A 39 -12.96 0.80 4.21
N ARG A 40 -13.32 1.60 3.20
CA ARG A 40 -12.44 2.60 2.61
C ARG A 40 -12.02 3.66 3.63
N PHE A 41 -12.94 4.17 4.43
CA PHE A 41 -12.64 5.13 5.49
C PHE A 41 -11.67 4.55 6.53
N LEU A 42 -11.95 3.35 7.03
CA LEU A 42 -11.08 2.64 7.97
C LEU A 42 -9.69 2.38 7.39
N HIS A 43 -9.61 2.05 6.11
CA HIS A 43 -8.33 1.90 5.40
C HIS A 43 -7.52 3.19 5.42
N LEU A 44 -8.15 4.33 5.11
CA LEU A 44 -7.48 5.63 5.10
C LEU A 44 -7.04 6.06 6.50
N ILE A 45 -7.88 5.84 7.52
CA ILE A 45 -7.53 6.12 8.93
C ILE A 45 -6.35 5.25 9.38
N GLY A 46 -6.40 3.94 9.11
CA GLY A 46 -5.32 3.02 9.42
C GLY A 46 -4.02 3.42 8.74
N MET A 47 -4.08 3.73 7.44
CA MET A 47 -2.93 4.12 6.63
C MET A 47 -2.32 5.44 7.13
N ALA A 48 -3.14 6.47 7.34
CA ALA A 48 -2.68 7.77 7.82
C ALA A 48 -2.06 7.66 9.21
N GLY A 49 -2.69 6.91 10.13
CA GLY A 49 -2.16 6.67 11.46
C GLY A 49 -0.84 5.91 11.42
N PHE A 50 -0.76 4.84 10.63
CA PHE A 50 0.46 4.05 10.47
C PHE A 50 1.62 4.88 9.90
N ILE A 51 1.41 5.54 8.75
CA ILE A 51 2.44 6.35 8.09
C ILE A 51 2.86 7.51 8.98
N GLY A 52 1.92 8.22 9.62
CA GLY A 52 2.23 9.31 10.52
C GLY A 52 3.12 8.88 11.68
N MET A 53 2.83 7.73 12.30
CA MET A 53 3.68 7.19 13.37
C MET A 53 5.06 6.76 12.86
N VAL A 54 5.14 6.08 11.71
CA VAL A 54 6.42 5.69 11.10
C VAL A 54 7.29 6.93 10.84
N VAL A 55 6.70 7.99 10.25
CA VAL A 55 7.42 9.24 9.98
C VAL A 55 7.98 9.84 11.26
N ILE A 56 7.17 9.97 12.32
CA ILE A 56 7.65 10.52 13.60
C ILE A 56 8.78 9.67 14.20
N LEU A 57 8.63 8.34 14.20
CA LEU A 57 9.63 7.42 14.75
C LEU A 57 10.94 7.46 13.96
N ASP A 58 10.87 7.53 12.64
CA ASP A 58 12.05 7.55 11.77
C ASP A 58 12.73 8.92 11.78
N LEU A 59 11.99 10.05 11.79
CA LEU A 59 12.58 11.38 11.98
C LEU A 59 13.34 11.49 13.32
N ARG A 60 12.78 10.89 14.38
CA ARG A 60 13.50 10.74 15.65
C ARG A 60 14.74 9.87 15.50
N GLY A 61 14.64 8.75 14.78
CA GLY A 61 15.77 7.87 14.45
C GLY A 61 16.90 8.57 13.70
N LEU A 62 16.55 9.51 12.81
CA LEU A 62 17.45 10.40 12.09
C LEU A 62 18.16 11.41 13.02
N GLY A 63 17.53 11.72 14.15
CA GLY A 63 18.06 12.61 15.17
C GLY A 63 17.49 14.03 15.13
N LEU A 64 16.33 14.25 14.47
CA LEU A 64 15.66 15.55 14.47
C LEU A 64 15.02 15.87 15.83
N PHE A 65 14.75 14.86 16.66
CA PHE A 65 14.16 15.01 18.00
C PHE A 65 15.01 14.32 19.08
N PRO A 66 16.26 14.75 19.31
CA PRO A 66 17.20 14.03 20.18
C PRO A 66 16.79 14.05 21.66
N ALA A 67 16.09 15.10 22.11
CA ALA A 67 15.62 15.26 23.49
C ALA A 67 14.31 14.50 23.79
N ALA A 68 13.58 14.04 22.76
CA ALA A 68 12.31 13.35 22.95
C ALA A 68 12.56 11.87 23.32
N SER A 69 12.38 11.51 24.60
CA SER A 69 12.31 10.11 24.99
C SER A 69 10.91 9.55 24.73
N LEU A 70 10.85 8.40 24.04
CA LEU A 70 9.62 7.65 23.83
C LEU A 70 9.49 6.44 24.76
N ASP A 71 10.44 6.26 25.68
CA ASP A 71 10.48 5.07 26.54
C ASP A 71 9.22 4.88 27.39
N PRO A 72 8.63 5.92 28.02
CA PRO A 72 7.43 5.75 28.85
C PRO A 72 6.20 5.24 28.08
N ILE A 73 6.13 5.52 26.78
CA ILE A 73 4.99 5.18 25.93
C ILE A 73 5.31 4.13 24.86
N ARG A 74 6.55 3.60 24.84
CA ARG A 74 7.06 2.69 23.81
C ARG A 74 6.14 1.49 23.55
N ALA A 75 5.68 0.82 24.60
CA ALA A 75 4.82 -0.35 24.47
C ALA A 75 3.46 -0.01 23.85
N ARG A 76 2.88 1.13 24.25
CA ARG A 76 1.60 1.64 23.75
C ARG A 76 1.72 2.12 22.30
N LEU A 77 2.78 2.86 21.97
CA LEU A 77 3.10 3.24 20.60
C LEU A 77 3.26 2.02 19.69
N ALA A 78 3.98 0.98 20.14
CA ALA A 78 4.14 -0.24 19.38
C ALA A 78 2.80 -0.97 19.16
N LEU A 79 1.90 -0.95 20.14
CA LEU A 79 0.55 -1.52 19.99
C LEU A 79 -0.26 -0.74 18.96
N VAL A 80 -0.32 0.59 19.07
CA VAL A 80 -1.08 1.45 18.15
C VAL A 80 -0.52 1.35 16.73
N LEU A 81 0.80 1.35 16.57
CA LEU A 81 1.46 1.16 15.27
C LEU A 81 1.08 -0.19 14.63
N ARG A 82 1.11 -1.28 15.40
CA ARG A 82 0.69 -2.61 14.91
C ARG A 82 -0.79 -2.64 14.57
N ALA A 83 -1.64 -2.05 15.40
CA ALA A 83 -3.08 -1.99 15.15
C ALA A 83 -3.40 -1.23 13.86
N ALA A 84 -2.79 -0.05 13.66
CA ALA A 84 -2.94 0.74 12.44
C ALA A 84 -2.44 -0.01 11.20
N PHE A 85 -1.28 -0.68 11.31
CA PHE A 85 -0.74 -1.52 10.23
C PHE A 85 -1.72 -2.64 9.85
N TRP A 86 -2.16 -3.45 10.82
CA TRP A 86 -3.05 -4.57 10.55
C TRP A 86 -4.44 -4.15 10.09
N LEU A 87 -4.96 -3.04 10.60
CA LEU A 87 -6.19 -2.43 10.10
C LEU A 87 -6.04 -2.07 8.62
N THR A 88 -4.93 -1.43 8.23
CA THR A 88 -4.64 -1.06 6.84
C THR A 88 -4.55 -2.30 5.93
N ILE A 89 -3.85 -3.35 6.38
CA ILE A 89 -3.73 -4.61 5.63
C ILE A 89 -5.10 -5.28 5.45
N ALA A 90 -5.85 -5.48 6.53
CA ALA A 90 -7.14 -6.17 6.49
C ALA A 90 -8.15 -5.45 5.60
N THR A 91 -8.26 -4.12 5.77
CA THR A 91 -9.15 -3.30 4.93
C THR A 91 -8.65 -3.21 3.48
N GLY A 92 -7.33 -3.20 3.25
CA GLY A 92 -6.76 -3.20 1.90
C GLY A 92 -7.07 -4.51 1.14
N ILE A 93 -6.99 -5.65 1.83
CA ILE A 93 -7.42 -6.96 1.30
C ILE A 93 -8.91 -6.94 0.97
N ALA A 94 -9.75 -6.44 1.88
CA ALA A 94 -11.20 -6.34 1.63
C ALA A 94 -11.53 -5.44 0.44
N LEU A 95 -10.85 -4.29 0.29
CA LEU A 95 -11.01 -3.40 -0.86
C LEU A 95 -10.55 -4.06 -2.17
N PHE A 96 -9.44 -4.79 -2.14
CA PHE A 96 -8.97 -5.55 -3.30
C PHE A 96 -9.95 -6.64 -3.71
N LEU A 97 -10.48 -7.40 -2.75
CA LEU A 97 -11.45 -8.46 -2.99
C LEU A 97 -12.80 -7.95 -3.52
N TYR A 98 -13.12 -6.66 -3.34
CA TYR A 98 -14.32 -6.06 -3.90
C TYR A 98 -14.27 -6.03 -5.45
N ASP A 99 -13.11 -5.69 -6.03
CA ASP A 99 -12.87 -5.69 -7.48
C ASP A 99 -11.43 -6.13 -7.80
N PRO A 100 -11.14 -7.45 -7.75
CA PRO A 100 -9.78 -7.96 -7.94
C PRO A 100 -9.22 -7.63 -9.33
N LEU A 101 -10.06 -7.64 -10.36
CA LEU A 101 -9.65 -7.35 -11.73
C LEU A 101 -9.40 -5.86 -11.94
N GLY A 102 -10.34 -5.00 -11.53
CA GLY A 102 -10.18 -3.56 -11.66
C GLY A 102 -8.98 -3.03 -10.87
N ILE A 103 -8.68 -3.62 -9.71
CA ILE A 103 -7.59 -3.16 -8.85
C ILE A 103 -6.26 -3.86 -9.17
N GLY A 104 -6.28 -5.17 -9.41
CA GLY A 104 -5.10 -6.00 -9.57
C GLY A 104 -4.35 -5.82 -10.90
N LEU A 105 -5.01 -5.21 -11.89
CA LEU A 105 -4.43 -4.91 -13.19
C LEU A 105 -3.69 -3.56 -13.25
N HIS A 106 -3.78 -2.72 -12.21
CA HIS A 106 -3.00 -1.48 -12.16
C HIS A 106 -1.49 -1.76 -12.11
N SER A 107 -0.68 -0.99 -12.87
CA SER A 107 0.75 -1.25 -13.03
C SER A 107 1.51 -1.24 -11.71
N MET A 108 1.13 -0.37 -10.78
CA MET A 108 1.81 -0.19 -9.50
C MET A 108 1.14 -0.96 -8.36
N PHE A 109 0.19 -1.86 -8.65
CA PHE A 109 -0.48 -2.66 -7.63
C PHE A 109 0.44 -3.75 -7.05
N LEU A 110 1.11 -4.53 -7.89
CA LEU A 110 2.04 -5.55 -7.41
C LEU A 110 3.31 -4.92 -6.79
N PRO A 111 3.96 -3.92 -7.43
CA PRO A 111 5.09 -3.20 -6.83
C PRO A 111 4.80 -2.64 -5.43
N LYS A 112 3.63 -2.01 -5.20
CA LYS A 112 3.31 -1.50 -3.85
C LYS A 112 3.20 -2.62 -2.82
N LEU A 113 2.66 -3.80 -3.18
CA LEU A 113 2.55 -4.91 -2.24
C LEU A 113 3.93 -5.46 -1.86
N LEU A 114 4.84 -5.56 -2.84
CA LEU A 114 6.23 -5.93 -2.58
C LEU A 114 6.93 -4.92 -1.67
N LEU A 115 6.71 -3.62 -1.89
CA LEU A 115 7.24 -2.56 -1.03
C LEU A 115 6.66 -2.61 0.39
N VAL A 116 5.38 -2.92 0.57
CA VAL A 116 4.75 -3.12 1.90
C VAL A 116 5.40 -4.29 2.63
N VAL A 117 5.62 -5.41 1.94
CA VAL A 117 6.33 -6.58 2.50
C VAL A 117 7.76 -6.21 2.87
N LEU A 118 8.48 -5.53 1.98
CA LEU A 118 9.85 -5.07 2.21
C LEU A 118 9.92 -4.14 3.43
N GLY A 119 9.03 -3.16 3.55
CA GLY A 119 8.97 -2.24 4.68
C GLY A 119 8.70 -2.96 6.00
N TYR A 120 7.81 -3.94 6.00
CA TYR A 120 7.55 -4.79 7.16
C TYR A 120 8.77 -5.64 7.56
N LEU A 121 9.41 -6.31 6.59
CA LEU A 121 10.61 -7.11 6.83
C LEU A 121 11.77 -6.25 7.34
N HIS A 122 11.97 -5.08 6.73
CA HIS A 122 12.96 -4.10 7.17
C HIS A 122 12.74 -3.70 8.63
N ALA A 123 11.49 -3.36 9.02
CA ALA A 123 11.16 -3.05 10.40
C ALA A 123 11.45 -4.22 11.36
N ARG A 124 11.14 -5.46 10.96
CA ARG A 124 11.44 -6.67 11.75
C ARG A 124 12.94 -6.89 11.94
N VAL A 125 13.75 -6.68 10.90
CA VAL A 125 15.22 -6.77 10.97
C VAL A 125 15.77 -5.73 11.93
N VAL A 126 15.37 -4.46 11.77
CA VAL A 126 15.80 -3.36 12.65
C VAL A 126 15.41 -3.63 14.11
N GLN A 127 14.23 -4.22 14.36
CA GLN A 127 13.77 -4.59 15.70
C GLN A 127 14.57 -5.76 16.32
N ARG A 128 14.91 -6.78 15.52
CA ARG A 128 15.65 -7.97 16.00
C ARG A 128 17.14 -7.74 16.18
N HIS A 129 17.74 -6.80 15.47
CA HIS A 129 19.17 -6.52 15.53
C HIS A 129 19.45 -5.21 16.29
N PRO A 130 19.58 -5.24 17.63
CA PRO A 130 19.82 -4.04 18.44
C PRO A 130 21.09 -3.28 18.04
N ALA A 131 22.09 -3.97 17.47
CA ALA A 131 23.31 -3.38 16.93
C ALA A 131 23.04 -2.30 15.85
N ILE A 132 21.95 -2.41 15.08
CA ILE A 132 21.53 -1.39 14.11
C ILE A 132 21.11 -0.11 14.83
N ARG A 133 20.43 -0.23 15.98
CA ARG A 133 19.89 0.91 16.75
C ARG A 133 20.94 1.57 17.64
N ALA A 134 21.91 0.79 18.13
CA ALA A 134 22.99 1.23 19.00
C ALA A 134 23.95 2.20 18.30
N VAL A 135 24.25 1.95 17.01
CA VAL A 135 25.17 2.79 16.23
C VAL A 135 24.38 3.89 15.52
N ALA A 136 24.70 5.16 15.80
CA ALA A 136 23.97 6.31 15.26
C ALA A 136 23.87 6.32 13.73
N ALA A 137 24.98 6.08 13.01
CA ALA A 137 24.98 6.03 11.55
C ALA A 137 24.06 4.94 10.99
N ARG A 138 24.09 3.73 11.58
CA ARG A 138 23.24 2.60 11.16
C ARG A 138 21.76 2.86 11.45
N ARG A 139 21.46 3.46 12.62
CA ARG A 139 20.10 3.86 12.98
C ARG A 139 19.54 4.89 12.00
N ARG A 140 20.34 5.89 11.62
CA ARG A 140 19.97 6.92 10.64
C ARG A 140 19.73 6.31 9.26
N ALA A 141 20.63 5.44 8.79
CA ALA A 141 20.47 4.75 7.51
C ALA A 141 19.20 3.89 7.47
N ALA A 142 18.92 3.15 8.54
CA ALA A 142 17.69 2.37 8.65
C ALA A 142 16.43 3.24 8.65
N ALA A 143 16.42 4.34 9.41
CA ALA A 143 15.30 5.28 9.42
C ALA A 143 15.07 5.90 8.03
N PHE A 144 16.13 6.30 7.33
CA PHE A 144 16.03 6.82 5.97
C PHE A 144 15.50 5.77 4.98
N ALA A 145 16.01 4.53 5.03
CA ALA A 145 15.54 3.44 4.18
C ALA A 145 14.05 3.13 4.42
N SER A 146 13.62 3.13 5.69
CA SER A 146 12.22 2.96 6.07
C SER A 146 11.34 4.06 5.45
N LEU A 147 11.71 5.33 5.64
CA LEU A 147 10.99 6.47 5.03
C LEU A 147 10.91 6.37 3.51
N ALA A 148 12.02 6.05 2.85
CA ALA A 148 12.07 5.91 1.40
C ALA A 148 11.11 4.81 0.92
N VAL A 149 11.10 3.63 1.56
CA VAL A 149 10.19 2.53 1.22
C VAL A 149 8.73 2.97 1.37
N TRP A 150 8.36 3.59 2.48
CA TRP A 150 6.98 4.01 2.70
C TRP A 150 6.54 5.16 1.79
N LEU A 151 7.43 6.09 1.44
CA LEU A 151 7.18 7.10 0.42
C LEU A 151 6.93 6.46 -0.95
N LEU A 152 7.69 5.43 -1.32
CA LEU A 152 7.45 4.68 -2.55
C LEU A 152 6.12 3.93 -2.51
N VAL A 153 5.70 3.36 -1.38
CA VAL A 153 4.36 2.74 -1.22
C VAL A 153 3.26 3.76 -1.47
N VAL A 154 3.37 4.96 -0.90
CA VAL A 154 2.38 6.04 -1.10
C VAL A 154 2.41 6.51 -2.55
N GLY A 155 3.59 6.77 -3.13
CA GLY A 155 3.73 7.17 -4.53
C GLY A 155 3.14 6.15 -5.50
N ALA A 156 3.39 4.86 -5.29
CA ALA A 156 2.79 3.78 -6.06
C ALA A 156 1.25 3.74 -5.91
N SER A 157 0.74 4.02 -4.71
CA SER A 157 -0.70 4.10 -4.45
C SER A 157 -1.35 5.29 -5.15
N THR A 158 -0.70 6.45 -5.16
CA THR A 158 -1.14 7.64 -5.89
C THR A 158 -1.09 7.41 -7.40
N TRP A 159 -0.06 6.73 -7.91
CA TRP A 159 0.03 6.39 -9.33
C TRP A 159 -1.14 5.52 -9.81
N ASN A 160 -1.47 4.46 -9.05
CA ASN A 160 -2.63 3.60 -9.34
C ASN A 160 -3.94 4.40 -9.41
N HIS A 161 -4.06 5.51 -8.67
CA HIS A 161 -5.27 6.34 -8.69
C HIS A 161 -5.38 7.20 -9.96
N VAL A 162 -4.24 7.63 -10.52
CA VAL A 162 -4.19 8.42 -11.76
C VAL A 162 -4.38 7.52 -12.98
N GLU A 163 -3.94 6.27 -12.89
CA GLU A 163 -4.14 5.26 -13.91
C GLU A 163 -5.63 4.99 -14.11
N ARG A 164 -6.15 5.30 -15.30
CA ARG A 164 -7.54 5.03 -15.69
C ARG A 164 -7.55 4.09 -16.89
N PRO A 165 -8.52 3.17 -16.99
CA PRO A 165 -8.68 2.37 -18.18
C PRO A 165 -8.89 3.29 -19.38
N VAL A 166 -8.24 2.99 -20.50
CA VAL A 166 -8.43 3.71 -21.76
C VAL A 166 -9.93 3.73 -22.07
N LYS A 167 -10.55 4.91 -22.11
CA LYS A 167 -11.97 5.02 -22.47
C LYS A 167 -12.14 4.55 -23.92
N ILE A 168 -12.72 3.36 -24.09
CA ILE A 168 -13.01 2.74 -25.40
C ILE A 168 -13.80 3.70 -26.32
N THR A 169 -14.59 4.60 -25.75
CA THR A 169 -15.33 5.64 -26.49
C THR A 169 -14.44 6.62 -27.27
N ALA A 170 -13.21 6.89 -26.82
CA ALA A 170 -12.26 7.74 -27.56
C ALA A 170 -11.61 6.97 -28.72
N ALA A 171 -11.29 5.68 -28.51
CA ALA A 171 -10.74 4.81 -29.54
C ALA A 171 -11.75 4.49 -30.65
N LEU A 172 -13.03 4.31 -30.29
CA LEU A 172 -14.11 4.11 -31.27
C LEU A 172 -14.45 5.40 -32.04
N ARG A 173 -14.37 6.58 -31.42
CA ARG A 173 -14.53 7.86 -32.14
C ARG A 173 -13.41 8.12 -33.15
N ALA A 174 -12.17 7.77 -32.80
CA ALA A 174 -11.04 7.94 -33.71
C ALA A 174 -11.11 7.01 -34.93
N SER A 175 -11.68 5.81 -34.79
CA SER A 175 -11.85 4.87 -35.91
C SER A 175 -13.03 5.18 -36.82
N THR A 176 -14.04 5.94 -36.35
CA THR A 176 -15.14 6.42 -37.21
C THR A 176 -14.79 7.70 -37.98
N VAL A 177 -13.92 8.57 -37.45
CA VAL A 177 -13.53 9.82 -38.12
C VAL A 177 -12.49 9.60 -39.24
N GLY A 178 -11.74 8.50 -39.22
CA GLY A 178 -10.79 8.14 -40.29
C GLY A 178 -11.38 7.40 -41.49
N LYS A 179 -12.72 7.34 -41.60
CA LYS A 179 -13.45 6.64 -42.68
C LYS A 179 -14.35 7.57 -43.52
N GLU A 180 -14.28 8.88 -43.31
CA GLU A 180 -14.86 9.90 -44.18
C GLU A 180 -13.74 10.64 -44.94
#